data_AF-A0A7S3H0P4-F1
#
_entry.id   AF-A0A7S3H0P4-F1
#
_cell.length_a   1.000
_cell.length_b   1.000
_cell.length_c   1.000
_cell.angle_alpha   90.00
_cell.angle_beta   90.00
_cell.angle_gamma   90.00
#
_symmetry.space_group_name_H-M   'P 1'
#
loop_
_entity.id
_entity.type
_entity.pdbx_description
1 polymer ?
#
loop_
_entity_poly.entity_id
_entity_poly.type
_entity_poly.pdbx_seq_one_letter_code
_entity_poly.pdbx_strand_id
1 'polypeptide(L)'
;AEHNATGCDVPDAQLTRKGRRQASAWREHIGEFGAEVVLVSPLRRAVETACLAFQDEGVPLELCRAAREKWWEEEANQPSSPAVLRKFLKKLPRGNEVDCVDEALAPTATPDAEQSVELLRRVLVARTEGTIAVTCHWGVINHLTKMNANNCDILECALSPSGEFEVLSQHSSPGWQLCLIQCGWC
;
A
#
# COMPACT_ATOMS: atom_id res chain seq x y z
N ALA A 1 18.19 -5.28 2.96
CA ALA A 1 17.21 -4.22 2.70
C ALA A 1 16.75 -3.68 4.06
N GLU A 2 16.80 -2.38 4.30
CA GLU A 2 16.28 -1.80 5.54
C GLU A 2 14.74 -1.87 5.51
N HIS A 3 14.15 -2.58 6.46
CA HIS A 3 12.69 -2.67 6.59
C HIS A 3 12.13 -1.30 6.98
N ASN A 4 11.12 -0.82 6.24
CA ASN A 4 10.43 0.42 6.57
C ASN A 4 9.42 0.28 7.73
N ALA A 5 9.37 -0.88 8.36
CA ALA A 5 8.61 -1.19 9.54
C ALA A 5 9.52 -1.11 10.79
N THR A 6 9.03 -0.50 11.87
CA THR A 6 9.73 -0.55 13.16
C THR A 6 9.58 -1.93 13.80
N GLY A 7 10.69 -2.62 14.10
CA GLY A 7 10.66 -3.89 14.86
C GLY A 7 10.27 -3.74 16.34
N CYS A 8 10.05 -2.51 16.83
CA CYS A 8 9.66 -2.26 18.23
C CYS A 8 8.17 -2.54 18.51
N ASP A 9 7.34 -2.66 17.48
CA ASP A 9 5.88 -2.87 17.55
C ASP A 9 5.50 -4.16 16.80
N VAL A 10 6.13 -5.29 17.14
CA VAL A 10 5.67 -6.60 16.64
C VAL A 10 4.59 -7.09 17.61
N PRO A 11 3.33 -7.34 17.16
CA PRO A 11 2.85 -7.48 15.76
C PRO A 11 2.32 -6.19 15.07
N ASP A 12 2.22 -6.25 13.73
CA ASP A 12 1.66 -5.21 12.83
C ASP A 12 2.43 -3.87 12.81
N ALA A 13 3.73 -3.91 12.55
CA ALA A 13 4.61 -2.74 12.70
C ALA A 13 4.16 -1.48 11.91
N GLN A 14 4.35 -0.31 12.54
CA GLN A 14 4.16 1.02 11.94
C GLN A 14 5.33 1.42 11.03
N LEU A 15 5.18 2.50 10.24
CA LEU A 15 6.30 3.03 9.47
C LEU A 15 7.39 3.61 10.37
N THR A 16 8.64 3.37 9.98
CA THR A 16 9.81 4.09 10.51
C THR A 16 9.74 5.58 10.12
N ARG A 17 10.57 6.40 10.76
CA ARG A 17 10.76 7.81 10.36
C ARG A 17 11.17 7.96 8.88
N LYS A 18 11.94 6.99 8.35
CA LYS A 18 12.30 6.94 6.93
C LYS A 18 11.06 6.67 6.07
N GLY A 19 10.30 5.64 6.39
CA GLY A 19 9.06 5.30 5.67
C GLY A 19 8.04 6.43 5.65
N ARG A 20 7.81 7.10 6.79
CA ARG A 20 6.89 8.26 6.86
C ARG A 20 7.31 9.40 5.92
N ARG A 21 8.61 9.70 5.85
CA ARG A 21 9.14 10.73 4.93
C ARG A 21 8.95 10.34 3.48
N GLN A 22 9.20 9.07 3.13
CA GLN A 22 9.00 8.55 1.77
C GLN A 22 7.52 8.59 1.36
N ALA A 23 6.61 8.17 2.24
CA ALA A 23 5.18 8.25 1.99
C ALA A 23 4.71 9.70 1.82
N SER A 24 5.17 10.61 2.68
CA SER A 24 4.80 12.04 2.61
C SER A 24 5.38 12.74 1.39
N ALA A 25 6.48 12.26 0.81
CA ALA A 25 7.09 12.86 -0.37
C ALA A 25 6.21 12.72 -1.63
N TRP A 26 5.26 11.78 -1.63
CA TRP A 26 4.28 11.64 -2.70
C TRP A 26 3.16 12.68 -2.64
N ARG A 27 2.98 13.40 -1.52
CA ARG A 27 1.88 14.34 -1.30
C ARG A 27 1.63 15.30 -2.48
N GLU A 28 2.69 15.87 -3.05
CA GLU A 28 2.58 16.88 -4.11
C GLU A 28 2.37 16.28 -5.51
N HIS A 29 2.56 14.97 -5.66
CA HIS A 29 2.58 14.27 -6.95
C HIS A 29 1.51 13.17 -7.07
N ILE A 30 0.93 12.71 -5.96
CA ILE A 30 0.06 11.53 -5.97
C ILE A 30 -1.23 11.77 -6.77
N GLY A 31 -1.73 13.00 -6.79
CA GLY A 31 -2.90 13.40 -7.57
C GLY A 31 -2.69 13.30 -9.09
N GLU A 32 -1.43 13.33 -9.56
CA GLU A 32 -1.09 13.21 -10.99
C GLU A 32 -1.50 11.83 -11.55
N PHE A 33 -1.60 10.80 -10.70
CA PHE A 33 -2.03 9.46 -11.10
C PHE A 33 -3.56 9.32 -11.24
N GLY A 34 -4.34 10.32 -10.82
CA GLY A 34 -5.79 10.34 -11.08
C GLY A 34 -6.61 9.19 -10.44
N ALA A 35 -6.17 8.67 -9.29
CA ALA A 35 -6.88 7.58 -8.61
C ALA A 35 -8.30 8.00 -8.18
N GLU A 36 -9.29 7.17 -8.53
CA GLU A 36 -10.69 7.37 -8.16
C GLU A 36 -11.05 6.67 -6.84
N VAL A 37 -10.26 5.67 -6.45
CA VAL A 37 -10.31 4.98 -5.16
C VAL A 37 -8.92 4.47 -4.78
N VAL A 38 -8.63 4.44 -3.48
CA VAL A 38 -7.43 3.78 -2.94
C VAL A 38 -7.84 2.55 -2.13
N LEU A 39 -7.49 1.37 -2.64
CA LEU A 39 -7.60 0.12 -1.89
C LEU A 39 -6.35 -0.06 -1.03
N VAL A 40 -6.54 -0.25 0.27
CA VAL A 40 -5.46 -0.19 1.25
C VAL A 40 -5.37 -1.48 2.03
N SER A 41 -4.18 -2.08 2.07
CA SER A 41 -3.92 -3.24 2.92
C SER A 41 -4.24 -2.95 4.39
N PRO A 42 -4.81 -3.91 5.17
CA PRO A 42 -5.19 -3.67 6.56
C PRO A 42 -4.00 -3.54 7.53
N LEU A 43 -2.76 -3.71 7.07
CA LEU A 43 -1.55 -3.58 7.90
C LEU A 43 -1.21 -2.11 8.14
N ARG A 44 -0.87 -1.75 9.39
CA ARG A 44 -0.70 -0.35 9.82
C ARG A 44 0.27 0.44 8.95
N ARG A 45 1.37 -0.15 8.50
CA ARG A 45 2.33 0.49 7.59
C ARG A 45 1.74 0.91 6.24
N ALA A 46 0.81 0.12 5.69
CA ALA A 46 0.16 0.43 4.41
C ALA A 46 -0.90 1.50 4.62
N VAL A 47 -1.71 1.36 5.68
CA VAL A 47 -2.69 2.39 6.09
C VAL A 47 -2.03 3.75 6.29
N GLU A 48 -0.91 3.77 7.01
CA GLU A 48 -0.13 4.98 7.24
C GLU A 48 0.47 5.56 5.97
N THR A 49 0.94 4.70 5.05
CA THR A 49 1.45 5.14 3.75
C THR A 49 0.35 5.83 2.93
N ALA A 50 -0.82 5.20 2.82
CA ALA A 50 -1.95 5.75 2.08
C ALA A 50 -2.41 7.09 2.66
N CYS A 51 -2.60 7.14 3.99
CA CYS A 51 -3.01 8.36 4.70
C CYS A 51 -2.05 9.53 4.49
N LEU A 52 -0.73 9.28 4.47
CA LEU A 52 0.29 10.32 4.28
C LEU A 52 0.42 10.76 2.82
N ALA A 53 0.40 9.81 1.88
CA ALA A 53 0.53 10.10 0.46
C ALA A 53 -0.69 10.86 -0.05
N PHE A 54 -1.90 10.40 0.26
CA PHE A 54 -3.18 10.97 -0.21
C PHE A 54 -3.76 12.03 0.73
N GLN A 55 -2.96 12.65 1.60
CA GLN A 55 -3.50 13.54 2.65
C GLN A 55 -4.20 14.79 2.11
N ASP A 56 -3.85 15.23 0.91
CA ASP A 56 -4.45 16.40 0.24
C ASP A 56 -5.46 16.02 -0.84
N GLU A 57 -5.64 14.71 -1.08
CA GLU A 57 -6.55 14.20 -2.10
C GLU A 57 -7.92 13.91 -1.51
N GLY A 58 -8.99 14.18 -2.24
CA GLY A 58 -10.38 13.86 -1.83
C GLY A 58 -10.82 12.42 -2.13
N VAL A 59 -9.88 11.55 -2.53
CA VAL A 59 -10.17 10.19 -2.99
C VAL A 59 -10.56 9.26 -1.81
N PRO A 60 -11.59 8.39 -1.96
CA PRO A 60 -11.95 7.41 -0.93
C PRO A 60 -10.80 6.45 -0.60
N LEU A 61 -10.65 6.15 0.70
CA LEU A 61 -9.67 5.18 1.22
C LEU A 61 -10.42 3.97 1.79
N GLU A 62 -10.34 2.82 1.13
CA GLU A 62 -11.06 1.60 1.53
C GLU A 62 -10.07 0.51 1.96
N LEU A 63 -10.26 -0.07 3.13
CA LEU A 63 -9.46 -1.24 3.51
C LEU A 63 -9.84 -2.47 2.67
N CYS A 64 -8.82 -3.08 2.07
CA CYS A 64 -8.93 -4.27 1.26
C CYS A 64 -8.08 -5.39 1.87
N ARG A 65 -8.75 -6.38 2.51
CA ARG A 65 -8.08 -7.55 3.08
C ARG A 65 -7.15 -8.26 2.08
N ALA A 66 -7.59 -8.36 0.83
CA ALA A 66 -6.87 -9.08 -0.22
C ALA A 66 -5.52 -8.41 -0.59
N ALA A 67 -5.32 -7.15 -0.21
CA ALA A 67 -4.05 -6.44 -0.35
C ALA A 67 -3.08 -6.67 0.82
N ARG A 68 -3.37 -7.58 1.76
CA ARG A 68 -2.46 -7.98 2.84
C ARG A 68 -1.17 -8.61 2.29
N GLU A 69 -0.05 -8.34 2.95
CA GLU A 69 1.24 -8.97 2.61
C GLU A 69 1.14 -10.50 2.63
N LYS A 70 2.03 -11.14 1.89
CA LYS A 70 2.30 -12.58 2.00
C LYS A 70 2.94 -12.92 3.36
N TRP A 71 3.35 -14.18 3.56
CA TRP A 71 4.01 -14.64 4.79
C TRP A 71 3.21 -14.36 6.05
N TRP A 72 1.99 -14.89 6.11
CA TRP A 72 1.07 -14.63 7.21
C TRP A 72 1.59 -15.18 8.53
N GLU A 73 2.44 -16.19 8.52
CA GLU A 73 3.13 -16.72 9.69
C GLU A 73 4.02 -15.69 10.41
N GLU A 74 4.45 -14.61 9.73
CA GLU A 74 5.24 -13.55 10.36
C GLU A 74 4.34 -12.61 11.17
N GLU A 75 4.70 -12.37 12.43
CA GLU A 75 3.95 -11.48 13.33
C GLU A 75 3.80 -10.04 12.79
N ALA A 76 4.78 -9.57 12.01
CA ALA A 76 4.71 -8.26 11.34
C ALA A 76 3.65 -8.18 10.23
N ASN A 77 3.20 -9.34 9.73
CA ASN A 77 2.17 -9.45 8.69
C ASN A 77 0.81 -9.82 9.27
N GLN A 78 0.66 -9.91 10.59
CA GLN A 78 -0.60 -10.12 11.27
C GLN A 78 -1.29 -8.78 11.54
N PRO A 79 -2.50 -8.52 10.99
CA PRO A 79 -3.19 -7.27 11.24
C PRO A 79 -3.61 -7.15 12.71
N SER A 80 -3.59 -5.92 13.21
CA SER A 80 -4.14 -5.59 14.53
C SER A 80 -5.65 -5.81 14.58
N SER A 81 -6.21 -5.89 15.80
CA SER A 81 -7.68 -5.92 15.96
C SER A 81 -8.32 -4.62 15.46
N PRO A 82 -9.62 -4.64 15.08
CA PRO A 82 -10.34 -3.43 14.64
C PRO A 82 -10.24 -2.26 15.62
N ALA A 83 -10.33 -2.53 16.93
CA ALA A 83 -10.23 -1.51 17.97
C ALA A 83 -8.85 -0.83 17.99
N VAL A 84 -7.78 -1.61 17.81
CA VAL A 84 -6.41 -1.09 17.74
C VAL A 84 -6.20 -0.27 16.47
N LEU A 85 -6.67 -0.77 15.32
CA LEU A 85 -6.56 -0.04 14.05
C LEU A 85 -7.35 1.28 14.09
N ARG A 86 -8.58 1.29 14.61
CA ARG A 86 -9.37 2.53 14.80
C ARG A 86 -8.68 3.54 15.72
N LYS A 87 -8.02 3.07 16.78
CA LYS A 87 -7.22 3.96 17.65
C LYS A 87 -6.01 4.53 16.93
N PHE A 88 -5.39 3.76 16.05
CA PHE A 88 -4.27 4.19 15.23
C PHE A 88 -4.70 5.21 14.17
N LEU A 89 -5.80 4.95 13.45
CA LEU A 89 -6.38 5.83 12.44
C LEU A 89 -6.63 7.26 12.98
N LYS A 90 -7.09 7.41 14.23
CA LYS A 90 -7.28 8.73 14.87
C LYS A 90 -6.02 9.59 14.96
N LYS A 91 -4.82 9.01 14.75
CA LYS A 91 -3.53 9.71 14.79
C LYS A 91 -3.00 10.08 13.40
N LEU A 92 -3.63 9.59 12.34
CA LEU A 92 -3.18 9.77 10.97
C LEU A 92 -3.93 10.91 10.29
N PRO A 93 -3.31 11.62 9.33
CA PRO A 93 -4.05 12.48 8.41
C PRO A 93 -5.10 11.63 7.69
N ARG A 94 -6.33 12.15 7.57
CA ARG A 94 -7.47 11.46 6.93
C ARG A 94 -7.83 10.08 7.50
N GLY A 95 -7.29 9.68 8.66
CA GLY A 95 -7.57 8.34 9.19
C GLY A 95 -9.04 8.12 9.58
N ASN A 96 -9.81 9.18 9.80
CA ASN A 96 -11.26 9.13 9.99
C ASN A 96 -12.05 8.88 8.69
N GLU A 97 -11.40 8.92 7.53
CA GLU A 97 -11.98 8.69 6.20
C GLU A 97 -11.65 7.28 5.67
N VAL A 98 -10.95 6.47 6.45
CA VAL A 98 -10.64 5.08 6.08
C VAL A 98 -11.82 4.17 6.38
N ASP A 99 -12.43 3.64 5.32
CA ASP A 99 -13.63 2.81 5.36
C ASP A 99 -13.33 1.29 5.37
N CYS A 100 -14.38 0.49 5.50
CA CYS A 100 -14.36 -0.99 5.43
C CYS A 100 -13.49 -1.69 6.51
N VAL A 101 -13.31 -1.05 7.67
CA VAL A 101 -12.46 -1.57 8.75
C VAL A 101 -12.93 -2.91 9.30
N ASP A 102 -14.22 -3.07 9.55
CA ASP A 102 -14.73 -4.30 10.15
C ASP A 102 -14.75 -5.43 9.12
N GLU A 103 -15.12 -5.13 7.88
CA GLU A 103 -15.14 -6.06 6.75
C GLU A 103 -13.74 -6.58 6.41
N ALA A 104 -12.74 -5.69 6.35
CA ALA A 104 -11.36 -6.08 6.05
C ALA A 104 -10.71 -6.90 7.17
N LEU A 105 -11.17 -6.76 8.41
CA LEU A 105 -10.62 -7.45 9.58
C LEU A 105 -11.49 -8.62 10.08
N ALA A 106 -12.68 -8.83 9.52
CA ALA A 106 -13.56 -9.94 9.87
C ALA A 106 -12.87 -11.30 9.68
N PRO A 107 -13.02 -12.29 10.58
CA PRO A 107 -12.49 -13.62 10.35
C PRO A 107 -12.99 -14.21 9.02
N THR A 108 -12.09 -14.67 8.14
CA THR A 108 -12.46 -15.28 6.86
C THR A 108 -11.78 -16.63 6.71
N ALA A 109 -12.37 -17.48 5.87
CA ALA A 109 -11.82 -18.78 5.49
C ALA A 109 -10.80 -18.71 4.34
N THR A 110 -10.26 -17.53 4.01
CA THR A 110 -9.21 -17.43 2.97
C THR A 110 -8.03 -18.26 3.45
N PRO A 111 -7.71 -19.39 2.79
CA PRO A 111 -6.90 -20.43 3.41
C PRO A 111 -5.41 -20.09 3.38
N ASP A 112 -4.96 -19.26 2.44
CA ASP A 112 -3.56 -18.88 2.28
C ASP A 112 -3.38 -17.50 1.59
N ALA A 113 -2.13 -17.03 1.60
CA ALA A 113 -1.75 -15.73 1.06
C ALA A 113 -1.88 -15.65 -0.47
N GLU A 114 -1.56 -16.73 -1.19
CA GLU A 114 -1.65 -16.82 -2.65
C GLU A 114 -3.10 -16.65 -3.13
N GLN A 115 -4.04 -17.34 -2.48
CA GLN A 115 -5.46 -17.19 -2.74
C GLN A 115 -5.98 -15.80 -2.37
N SER A 116 -5.36 -15.14 -1.39
CA SER A 116 -5.67 -13.74 -1.07
C SER A 116 -5.27 -12.79 -2.20
N VAL A 117 -4.10 -13.00 -2.82
CA VAL A 117 -3.69 -12.21 -4.00
C VAL A 117 -4.57 -12.49 -5.21
N GLU A 118 -5.00 -13.73 -5.41
CA GLU A 118 -5.95 -14.06 -6.48
C GLU A 118 -7.34 -13.42 -6.22
N LEU A 119 -7.77 -13.37 -4.97
CA LEU A 119 -8.96 -12.60 -4.59
C LEU A 119 -8.79 -11.11 -4.89
N LEU A 120 -7.60 -10.53 -4.64
CA LEU A 120 -7.32 -9.13 -4.97
C LEU A 120 -7.46 -8.89 -6.47
N ARG A 121 -6.93 -9.79 -7.31
CA ARG A 121 -7.07 -9.72 -8.77
C ARG A 121 -8.54 -9.66 -9.17
N ARG A 122 -9.38 -10.54 -8.60
CA ARG A 122 -10.83 -10.57 -8.87
C ARG A 122 -11.53 -9.30 -8.39
N VAL A 123 -11.16 -8.79 -7.21
CA VAL A 123 -11.68 -7.50 -6.71
C VAL A 123 -11.37 -6.39 -7.70
N LEU A 124 -10.12 -6.27 -8.15
CA LEU A 124 -9.69 -5.23 -9.08
C LEU A 124 -10.39 -5.32 -10.44
N VAL A 125 -10.57 -6.53 -11.00
CA VAL A 125 -11.31 -6.73 -12.25
C VAL A 125 -12.80 -6.38 -12.11
N ALA A 126 -13.38 -6.56 -10.92
CA ALA A 126 -14.79 -6.30 -10.67
C ALA A 126 -15.10 -4.82 -10.34
N ARG A 127 -14.08 -3.99 -10.11
CA ARG A 127 -14.25 -2.55 -9.86
C ARG A 127 -14.66 -1.82 -11.14
N THR A 128 -15.36 -0.70 -10.97
CA THR A 128 -15.88 0.11 -12.07
C THR A 128 -15.07 1.39 -12.32
N GLU A 129 -14.22 1.76 -11.37
CA GLU A 129 -13.29 2.87 -11.48
C GLU A 129 -12.29 2.66 -12.62
N GLY A 130 -11.98 3.72 -13.36
CA GLY A 130 -10.99 3.70 -14.43
C GLY A 130 -9.56 3.65 -13.91
N THR A 131 -9.28 4.28 -12.76
CA THR A 131 -7.97 4.21 -12.09
C THR A 131 -8.09 3.92 -10.60
N ILE A 132 -7.42 2.84 -10.17
CA ILE A 132 -7.44 2.33 -8.79
C ILE A 132 -6.01 2.34 -8.26
N ALA A 133 -5.79 3.04 -7.15
CA ALA A 133 -4.53 2.92 -6.42
C ALA A 133 -4.63 1.75 -5.42
N VAL A 134 -3.57 0.94 -5.32
CA VAL A 134 -3.49 -0.15 -4.34
C VAL A 134 -2.28 0.05 -3.45
N THR A 135 -2.50 0.46 -2.19
CA THR A 135 -1.42 0.56 -1.20
C THR A 135 -1.21 -0.78 -0.52
N CYS A 136 -0.22 -1.53 -1.01
CA CYS A 136 0.08 -2.89 -0.58
C CYS A 136 1.57 -3.09 -0.29
N HIS A 137 2.08 -4.29 -0.50
CA HIS A 137 3.41 -4.71 -0.08
C HIS A 137 4.16 -5.44 -1.19
N TRP A 138 5.47 -5.60 -1.01
CA TRP A 138 6.35 -6.17 -2.04
C TRP A 138 5.89 -7.55 -2.50
N GLY A 139 5.49 -8.45 -1.59
CA GLY A 139 5.07 -9.80 -1.96
C GLY A 139 3.82 -9.82 -2.84
N VAL A 140 2.88 -8.90 -2.61
CA VAL A 140 1.68 -8.72 -3.43
C VAL A 140 2.03 -8.18 -4.81
N ILE A 141 2.83 -7.10 -4.86
CA ILE A 141 3.28 -6.48 -6.13
C ILE A 141 4.01 -7.51 -6.98
N ASN A 142 5.02 -8.19 -6.41
CA ASN A 142 5.80 -9.18 -7.14
C ASN A 142 4.93 -10.34 -7.63
N HIS A 143 3.94 -10.78 -6.85
CA HIS A 143 3.04 -11.84 -7.29
C HIS A 143 2.21 -11.41 -8.51
N LEU A 144 1.63 -10.21 -8.47
CA LEU A 144 0.74 -9.69 -9.51
C LEU A 144 1.49 -9.30 -10.79
N THR A 145 2.65 -8.64 -10.66
CA THR A 145 3.33 -7.95 -11.78
C THR A 145 4.69 -8.55 -12.14
N LYS A 146 5.23 -9.46 -11.32
CA LYS A 146 6.59 -10.02 -11.42
C LYS A 146 7.72 -8.99 -11.26
N MET A 147 7.40 -7.78 -10.82
CA MET A 147 8.38 -6.71 -10.61
C MET A 147 8.91 -6.66 -9.18
N ASN A 148 10.06 -5.99 -9.02
CA ASN A 148 10.65 -5.67 -7.73
C ASN A 148 10.48 -4.18 -7.43
N ALA A 149 9.52 -3.85 -6.57
CA ALA A 149 9.33 -2.50 -6.06
C ALA A 149 10.19 -2.25 -4.83
N ASN A 150 10.80 -1.07 -4.72
CA ASN A 150 11.37 -0.60 -3.46
C ASN A 150 10.26 0.00 -2.57
N ASN A 151 10.61 0.34 -1.34
CA ASN A 151 9.66 0.95 -0.43
C ASN A 151 9.20 2.32 -0.96
N CYS A 152 7.87 2.51 -1.00
CA CYS A 152 7.22 3.71 -1.53
C CYS A 152 7.49 3.97 -3.02
N ASP A 153 7.86 2.94 -3.80
CA ASP A 153 7.75 3.01 -5.25
C ASP A 153 6.28 2.90 -5.67
N ILE A 154 5.93 3.53 -6.79
CA ILE A 154 4.64 3.38 -7.47
C ILE A 154 4.88 2.63 -8.77
N LEU A 155 4.05 1.63 -9.06
CA LEU A 155 4.02 0.96 -10.36
C LEU A 155 2.71 1.33 -11.03
N GLU A 156 2.78 1.89 -12.24
CA GLU A 156 1.59 2.05 -13.07
C GLU A 156 1.44 0.79 -13.93
N CYS A 157 0.23 0.24 -13.91
CA CYS A 157 -0.07 -0.99 -14.63
C CYS A 157 -1.36 -0.83 -15.42
N ALA A 158 -1.40 -1.39 -16.63
CA ALA A 158 -2.64 -1.71 -17.30
C ALA A 158 -3.17 -3.05 -16.76
N LEU A 159 -4.45 -3.09 -16.38
CA LEU A 159 -5.15 -4.30 -15.97
C LEU A 159 -6.06 -4.76 -17.11
N SER A 160 -5.87 -5.99 -17.58
CA SER A 160 -6.73 -6.58 -18.60
C SER A 160 -8.06 -7.09 -17.98
N PRO A 161 -9.12 -7.28 -18.78
CA PRO A 161 -10.35 -7.91 -18.31
C PRO A 161 -10.18 -9.36 -17.82
N SER A 162 -9.11 -10.05 -18.25
CA SER A 162 -8.76 -11.39 -17.74
C SER A 162 -8.01 -11.33 -16.41
N GLY A 163 -7.72 -10.12 -15.91
CA GLY A 163 -7.01 -9.87 -14.67
C GLY A 163 -5.50 -9.85 -14.81
N GLU A 164 -4.92 -9.84 -16.01
CA GLU A 164 -3.47 -9.79 -16.19
C GLU A 164 -2.96 -8.35 -16.07
N PHE A 165 -1.77 -8.19 -15.47
CA PHE A 165 -1.13 -6.88 -15.31
C PHE A 165 0.01 -6.71 -16.31
N GLU A 166 -0.02 -5.59 -17.03
CA GLU A 166 1.11 -5.09 -17.82
C GLU A 166 1.69 -3.85 -17.12
N VAL A 167 2.96 -3.89 -16.75
CA VAL A 167 3.63 -2.76 -16.08
C VAL A 167 4.05 -1.74 -17.13
N LEU A 168 3.52 -0.54 -17.02
CA LEU A 168 3.78 0.56 -17.94
C LEU A 168 4.97 1.40 -17.50
N SER A 169 5.08 1.65 -16.18
CA SER A 169 6.12 2.47 -15.59
C SER A 169 6.36 2.11 -14.12
N GLN A 170 7.53 2.49 -13.60
CA GLN A 170 7.85 2.43 -12.17
C GLN A 170 8.45 3.77 -11.76
N HIS A 171 7.92 4.34 -10.68
CA HIS A 171 8.32 5.62 -10.14
C HIS A 171 8.90 5.45 -8.75
N SER A 172 10.11 5.94 -8.57
CA SER A 172 10.74 5.98 -7.25
C SER A 172 10.16 7.12 -6.41
N SER A 173 10.09 6.91 -5.09
CA SER A 173 9.64 7.95 -4.14
C SER A 173 10.36 9.31 -4.38
N PRO A 174 9.60 10.42 -4.53
CA PRO A 174 10.16 11.74 -4.75
C PRO A 174 11.16 12.13 -3.65
N GLY A 175 12.23 12.82 -4.02
CA GLY A 175 13.27 13.26 -3.07
C GLY A 175 14.12 12.15 -2.45
N TRP A 176 13.97 10.89 -2.90
CA TRP A 176 14.75 9.73 -2.44
C TRP A 176 15.70 9.14 -3.47
N GLN A 177 15.96 9.86 -4.56
CA GLN A 177 17.21 9.64 -5.28
C GLN A 177 18.34 9.99 -4.31
N LEU A 178 19.12 8.99 -3.92
CA LEU A 178 20.50 9.19 -3.48
C LEU A 178 21.06 10.33 -4.32
N CYS A 179 21.58 11.34 -3.64
CA CYS A 179 22.38 12.38 -4.25
C CYS A 179 23.50 11.71 -5.04
N LEU A 180 23.23 11.32 -6.28
CA LEU A 180 24.21 11.15 -7.32
C LEU A 180 24.62 12.58 -7.61
N ILE A 181 25.55 13.08 -6.80
CA ILE A 181 26.40 14.16 -7.20
C ILE A 181 27.08 13.64 -8.48
N GLN A 182 26.52 13.94 -9.65
CA GLN A 182 27.33 14.05 -10.84
C GLN A 182 28.25 15.24 -10.58
N CYS A 183 29.40 14.97 -9.95
CA CYS A 183 30.57 15.84 -10.07
C CYS A 183 31.01 15.77 -11.53
N GLY A 184 30.32 16.50 -12.40
CA GLY A 184 30.86 16.91 -13.68
C GLY A 184 31.89 18.00 -13.39
N TRP A 185 33.15 17.62 -13.28
CA TRP A 185 34.24 18.57 -13.42
C TRP A 185 34.35 18.95 -14.89
N CYS A 186 34.28 20.25 -15.17
CA CYS A 186 34.71 20.85 -16.44
C CYS A 186 36.20 20.59 -16.69
#